data_AF-N9KE37-F1
#
_entry.id   AF-N9KE37-F1
#
_cell.length_a   1.000
_cell.length_b   1.000
_cell.length_c   1.000
_cell.angle_alpha   90.00
_cell.angle_beta   90.00
_cell.angle_gamma   90.00
#
_symmetry.space_group_name_H-M   'P 1'
#
loop_
_entity.id
_entity.type
_entity.pdbx_description
1 polymer ?
#
loop_
_entity_poly.entity_id
_entity_poly.type
_entity_poly.pdbx_seq_one_letter_code
_entity_poly.pdbx_strand_id
1 'polypeptide(L)' 'MNALNSQTFQINQILNIRQLVEITGLSRVTIYSLLDPKSKYYDASFPQ' A
#
# COMPACT_ATOMS: atom_id res chain seq x y z
N MET A 1 -2.28 1.80 -36.94
CA MET A 1 -2.32 1.19 -35.60
C MET A 1 -1.79 2.22 -34.63
N ASN A 2 -2.65 2.98 -33.95
CA ASN A 2 -2.20 3.89 -32.90
C ASN A 2 -2.40 3.15 -31.58
N ALA A 3 -1.29 2.84 -30.91
CA ALA A 3 -1.30 2.28 -29.57
C ALA A 3 -2.11 3.20 -28.67
N LEU A 4 -3.15 2.65 -28.04
CA LEU A 4 -3.89 3.35 -27.01
C LEU A 4 -2.97 3.40 -25.79
N ASN A 5 -2.24 4.50 -25.63
CA ASN A 5 -1.50 4.77 -24.41
C ASN A 5 -2.56 5.03 -23.33
N SER A 6 -3.04 3.97 -22.68
CA SER A 6 -3.92 4.04 -21.53
C SER A 6 -3.13 4.67 -20.39
N GLN A 7 -3.09 6.00 -20.33
CA GLN A 7 -2.61 6.72 -19.16
C GLN A 7 -3.49 6.28 -17.99
N THR A 8 -2.96 5.38 -17.16
CA THR A 8 -3.66 4.91 -15.97
C THR A 8 -3.63 6.03 -14.95
N PHE A 9 -4.75 6.75 -14.83
CA PHE A 9 -4.94 7.69 -13.72
C PHE A 9 -4.88 6.90 -12.40
N GLN A 10 -3.83 7.11 -11.61
CA GLN A 10 -3.74 6.58 -10.26
C GLN A 10 -4.48 7.54 -9.33
N ILE A 11 -5.65 7.13 -8.84
CA ILE A 11 -6.35 7.85 -7.77
C ILE A 11 -5.79 7.35 -6.45
N ASN A 12 -4.90 8.12 -5.84
CA ASN A 12 -4.40 7.84 -4.51
C ASN A 12 -5.57 7.96 -3.51
N GLN A 13 -5.81 6.92 -2.72
CA GLN A 13 -6.83 6.91 -1.68
C GLN A 13 -6.16 6.98 -0.31
N ILE A 14 -6.64 7.86 0.55
CA ILE A 14 -6.20 7.89 1.95
C ILE A 14 -6.99 6.83 2.70
N LEU A 15 -6.30 5.79 3.18
CA LEU A 15 -6.87 4.74 4.01
C LEU A 15 -6.45 4.95 5.46
N ASN A 16 -7.38 4.79 6.39
CA ASN A 16 -7.04 4.72 7.80
C ASN A 16 -6.54 3.31 8.16
N ILE A 17 -5.82 3.21 9.30
CA ILE A 17 -5.22 1.93 9.74
C ILE A 17 -6.25 0.81 9.96
N ARG A 18 -7.51 1.12 10.32
CA ARG A 18 -8.55 0.09 10.50
C ARG A 18 -8.94 -0.53 9.16
N GLN A 19 -9.13 0.31 8.14
CA GLN A 19 -9.38 -0.16 6.77
C GLN A 19 -8.22 -1.01 6.27
N LEU A 20 -6.98 -0.61 6.57
CA LEU A 20 -5.81 -1.37 6.16
C LEU A 20 -5.73 -2.74 6.86
N VAL A 21 -6.12 -2.83 8.13
CA VAL A 21 -6.28 -4.11 8.85
C VAL A 21 -7.38 -4.96 8.20
N GLU A 22 -8.52 -4.38 7.85
CA GLU A 22 -9.63 -5.09 7.21
C GLU A 22 -9.28 -5.62 5.82
N ILE A 23 -8.57 -4.83 5.01
CA ILE A 23 -8.17 -5.19 3.64
C ILE A 23 -7.07 -6.25 3.64
N THR A 24 -6.05 -6.07 4.49
CA THR A 24 -4.86 -6.95 4.48
C THR A 24 -4.98 -8.15 5.42
N GLY A 25 -5.90 -8.10 6.38
CA GLY A 25 -6.01 -9.08 7.46
C GLY A 25 -4.86 -9.04 8.47
N LEU A 26 -3.93 -8.08 8.34
CA LEU A 26 -2.75 -7.98 9.17
C LEU A 26 -3.00 -7.20 10.45
N SER A 27 -2.26 -7.54 11.50
CA SER A 27 -2.27 -6.74 12.73
C SER A 27 -1.65 -5.36 12.49
N ARG A 28 -2.05 -4.36 13.29
CA ARG A 28 -1.46 -3.02 13.25
C ARG A 28 0.06 -3.04 13.42
N VAL A 29 0.59 -3.89 14.30
CA VAL A 29 2.03 -3.99 14.55
C VAL A 29 2.76 -4.49 13.30
N THR A 30 2.19 -5.50 12.65
CA THR A 30 2.72 -6.02 11.38
C THR A 30 2.71 -4.93 10.32
N ILE A 31 1.59 -4.23 10.16
CA ILE A 31 1.47 -3.11 9.20
C ILE A 31 2.52 -2.04 9.47
N TYR A 32 2.68 -1.57 10.70
CA TYR A 32 3.72 -0.58 11.02
C TYR A 32 5.14 -1.11 10.78
N SER A 33 5.37 -2.40 10.99
CA SER A 33 6.66 -3.04 10.69
C SER A 33 6.95 -3.13 9.20
N LEU A 34 5.92 -3.22 8.35
CA LEU A 34 6.05 -3.17 6.88
C LEU A 34 6.28 -1.74 6.39
N LEU A 35 5.70 -0.75 7.07
CA LEU A 35 5.77 0.67 6.69
C LEU A 35 7.04 1.39 7.16
N ASP A 36 7.72 0.91 8.20
CA ASP A 36 8.92 1.55 8.75
C ASP A 36 10.19 1.14 7.97
N PRO A 37 10.88 2.06 7.26
CA PRO A 37 12.11 1.75 6.52
C PRO A 37 13.27 1.20 7.36
N LYS A 38 13.21 1.36 8.69
CA LYS A 38 14.22 0.83 9.62
C LYS A 38 13.89 -0.58 10.12
N SER A 39 12.67 -1.05 9.90
CA SER A 39 12.24 -2.39 10.29
C SER A 39 12.88 -3.44 9.38
N LYS A 40 13.24 -4.59 9.97
CA LYS A 40 13.65 -5.78 9.21
C LYS A 40 12.59 -6.25 8.21
N TYR A 41 11.32 -5.94 8.49
CA TYR A 41 10.17 -6.33 7.69
C TYR A 41 9.71 -5.23 6.74
N TYR A 42 10.47 -4.14 6.55
CA TYR A 42 10.10 -3.08 5.62
C TYR A 42 9.83 -3.62 4.22
N ASP A 43 8.72 -3.20 3.62
CA ASP A 43 8.35 -3.57 2.26
C ASP A 43 7.97 -2.32 1.47
N ALA A 44 8.84 -1.93 0.53
CA ALA A 44 8.63 -0.78 -0.34
C ALA A 44 7.48 -0.96 -1.34
N SER A 45 7.00 -2.19 -1.55
CA SER A 45 5.82 -2.49 -2.38
C SER A 45 4.51 -2.45 -1.60
N PHE A 46 4.58 -2.37 -0.27
CA PHE A 46 3.40 -2.29 0.58
C PHE A 46 2.69 -0.94 0.43
N PRO A 47 1.35 -0.88 0.40
CA PRO A 47 0.62 0.38 0.23
C PRO A 47 0.91 1.40 1.35
N GLN A 48 1.22 2.65 0.97
CA GLN A 48 1.53 3.77 1.88
C GLN A 48 0.53 4.92 1.72
#